data_AF-A0A945GIF7-F1
#
_entry.id   AF-A0A945GIF7-F1
#
_cell.length_a   1.000
_cell.length_b   1.000
_cell.length_c   1.000
_cell.angle_alpha   90.00
_cell.angle_beta   90.00
_cell.angle_gamma   90.00
#
_symmetry.space_group_name_H-M   'P 1'
#
loop_
_entity.id
_entity.type
_entity.pdbx_description
1 polymer ?
#
loop_
_entity_poly.entity_id
_entity_poly.type
_entity_poly.pdbx_seq_one_letter_code
_entity_poly.pdbx_strand_id
1 'polypeptide(L)'
;MNTEFKEIILDNIRQGLILLDNKLNFYFMNQEAENILGISEKKLSESKNAKILGKEIQNLLKDVLKNKKTRYANEVEFKKAVGKPNNASINIKPILNYEKAKPR
;
A
#
# COMPACT_ATOMS: atom_id res chain seq x y z
N MET A 1 -22.16 7.58 12.27
CA MET A 1 -22.65 6.29 11.71
C MET A 1 -21.99 5.81 10.41
N ASN A 2 -21.19 6.60 9.68
CA ASN A 2 -20.61 6.16 8.38
C ASN A 2 -19.08 5.85 8.43
N THR A 3 -18.45 6.04 9.57
CA THR A 3 -17.00 5.82 9.77
C THR A 3 -16.74 4.44 10.38
N GLU A 4 -17.51 4.09 11.41
CA GLU A 4 -17.48 2.79 12.11
C GLU A 4 -17.55 1.59 11.18
N PHE A 5 -18.45 1.60 10.19
CA PHE A 5 -18.61 0.46 9.28
C PHE A 5 -17.42 0.31 8.31
N LYS A 6 -16.76 1.41 7.93
CA LYS A 6 -15.56 1.37 7.07
C LYS A 6 -14.37 0.80 7.83
N GLU A 7 -14.20 1.21 9.08
CA GLU A 7 -13.15 0.70 9.96
C GLU A 7 -13.32 -0.80 10.20
N ILE A 8 -14.54 -1.25 10.55
CA ILE A 8 -14.84 -2.68 10.72
C ILE A 8 -14.52 -3.52 9.47
N ILE A 9 -14.83 -3.03 8.27
CA ILE A 9 -14.53 -3.78 7.04
C ILE A 9 -13.01 -3.83 6.81
N LEU A 10 -12.31 -2.70 6.95
CA LEU A 10 -10.87 -2.62 6.70
C LEU A 10 -10.05 -3.47 7.67
N ASP A 11 -10.52 -3.60 8.92
CA ASP A 11 -9.87 -4.38 9.97
C ASP A 11 -10.11 -5.89 9.83
N ASN A 12 -11.21 -6.30 9.21
CA ASN A 12 -11.52 -7.73 8.98
C ASN A 12 -10.94 -8.28 7.67
N ILE A 13 -10.42 -7.43 6.79
CA ILE A 13 -9.76 -7.85 5.56
C ILE A 13 -8.35 -8.34 5.91
N ARG A 14 -8.09 -9.64 5.73
CA ARG A 14 -6.76 -10.27 5.85
C ARG A 14 -5.80 -9.92 4.70
N GLN A 15 -6.05 -8.83 3.99
CA GLN A 15 -5.19 -8.32 2.93
C GLN A 15 -4.60 -6.98 3.38
N GLY A 16 -3.31 -6.79 3.12
CA GLY A 16 -2.69 -5.49 3.28
C GLY A 16 -3.19 -4.51 2.22
N LEU A 17 -3.76 -3.40 2.66
CA LEU A 17 -4.21 -2.30 1.81
C LEU A 17 -3.29 -1.10 2.01
N ILE A 18 -2.74 -0.59 0.90
CA ILE A 18 -1.86 0.59 0.88
C ILE A 18 -2.42 1.56 -0.16
N LEU A 19 -2.60 2.82 0.22
CA LEU A 19 -2.92 3.91 -0.68
C LEU A 19 -1.72 4.84 -0.82
N LEU A 20 -1.36 5.16 -2.06
CA LEU A 20 -0.26 6.05 -2.38
C LEU A 20 -0.76 7.28 -3.15
N ASP A 21 -0.09 8.42 -2.97
CA ASP A 21 -0.28 9.61 -3.79
C ASP A 21 0.39 9.47 -5.18
N ASN A 22 0.23 10.49 -6.03
CA ASN A 22 0.82 10.51 -7.37
C ASN A 22 2.36 10.61 -7.38
N LYS A 23 2.99 10.92 -6.24
CA LYS A 23 4.44 10.94 -6.03
C LYS A 23 4.93 9.65 -5.35
N LEU A 24 4.08 8.64 -5.21
CA LEU A 24 4.34 7.38 -4.52
C LEU A 24 4.65 7.55 -3.03
N ASN A 25 4.04 8.56 -2.40
CA ASN A 25 4.07 8.67 -0.95
C ASN A 25 2.89 7.94 -0.32
N PHE A 26 3.09 7.35 0.86
CA PHE A 26 2.03 6.75 1.64
C PHE A 26 0.99 7.79 2.03
N TYR A 27 -0.27 7.47 1.75
CA TYR A 27 -1.44 8.25 2.14
C TYR A 27 -2.27 7.51 3.21
N PHE A 28 -2.35 6.19 3.12
CA PHE A 28 -3.05 5.34 4.09
C PHE A 28 -2.48 3.91 4.05
N MET A 29 -2.52 3.22 5.19
CA MET A 29 -2.24 1.80 5.29
C MET A 29 -3.13 1.15 6.36
N ASN A 30 -3.71 -0.02 6.09
CA ASN A 30 -4.48 -0.74 7.13
C ASN A 30 -3.55 -1.54 8.07
N GLN A 31 -4.10 -1.98 9.22
CA GLN A 31 -3.37 -2.75 10.23
C GLN A 31 -2.74 -4.03 9.66
N GLU A 32 -3.42 -4.70 8.72
CA GLU A 32 -2.88 -5.93 8.15
C GLU A 32 -1.66 -5.69 7.26
N ALA A 33 -1.61 -4.57 6.52
CA ALA A 33 -0.41 -4.18 5.80
C ALA A 33 0.75 -3.88 6.77
N GLU A 34 0.48 -3.28 7.94
CA GLU A 34 1.51 -3.11 8.97
C GLU A 34 2.07 -4.45 9.45
N ASN A 35 1.19 -5.41 9.75
CA ASN A 35 1.55 -6.73 10.22
C ASN A 35 2.39 -7.51 9.19
N ILE A 36 1.98 -7.42 7.92
CA ILE A 36 2.66 -8.07 6.80
C ILE A 36 4.06 -7.48 6.60
N LEU A 37 4.18 -6.15 6.56
CA LEU A 37 5.44 -5.44 6.31
C LEU A 37 6.36 -5.37 7.55
N GLY A 38 5.79 -5.49 8.75
CA GLY A 38 6.48 -5.26 10.02
C GLY A 38 6.81 -3.79 10.26
N ILE A 39 6.06 -2.86 9.66
CA ILE A 39 6.29 -1.41 9.72
C ILE A 39 4.98 -0.74 10.13
N SER A 40 5.00 0.07 11.18
CA SER A 40 3.82 0.85 11.57
C SER A 40 3.57 2.02 10.61
N GLU A 41 2.31 2.40 10.44
CA GLU A 41 1.87 3.54 9.66
C GLU A 41 2.55 4.83 10.14
N LYS A 42 2.71 4.98 11.46
CA LYS A 42 3.45 6.12 12.04
C LYS A 42 4.87 6.23 11.48
N LYS A 43 5.59 5.11 11.34
CA LYS A 43 6.96 5.10 10.79
C LYS A 43 6.98 5.36 9.27
N LEU A 44 5.92 4.98 8.55
CA LEU A 44 5.74 5.33 7.13
C LEU A 44 5.38 6.81 6.92
N SER A 45 4.68 7.44 7.87
CA SER A 45 4.38 8.87 7.84
C SER A 45 5.66 9.74 7.92
N GLU A 46 6.69 9.23 8.60
CA GLU A 46 8.02 9.83 8.72
C GLU A 46 8.87 9.60 7.47
N SER A 47 8.88 8.37 6.94
CA SER A 47 9.52 8.01 5.68
C SER A 47 8.47 7.92 4.58
N LYS A 48 7.98 9.08 4.13
CA LYS A 48 6.79 9.19 3.26
C LYS A 48 6.80 8.32 2.01
N ASN A 49 7.95 7.86 1.52
CA ASN A 49 8.09 7.27 0.19
C ASN A 49 8.00 5.74 0.16
N ALA A 50 7.25 5.19 -0.80
CA ALA A 50 7.08 3.76 -1.03
C ALA A 50 8.35 2.97 -1.36
N LYS A 51 9.51 3.61 -1.53
CA LYS A 51 10.83 2.95 -1.75
C LYS A 51 11.13 1.82 -0.76
N ILE A 52 10.60 1.92 0.46
CA ILE A 52 10.74 0.89 1.50
C ILE A 52 10.13 -0.45 1.11
N LEU A 53 9.17 -0.49 0.18
CA LEU A 53 8.54 -1.71 -0.31
C LEU A 53 9.46 -2.55 -1.23
N GLY A 54 10.67 -2.09 -1.52
CA GLY A 54 11.65 -2.84 -2.29
C GLY A 54 11.54 -2.63 -3.80
N LYS A 55 12.60 -3.04 -4.52
CA LYS A 55 12.84 -2.67 -5.93
C LYS A 55 11.78 -3.23 -6.88
N GLU A 56 11.31 -4.45 -6.66
CA GLU A 56 10.33 -5.10 -7.52
C GLU A 56 8.98 -4.36 -7.48
N ILE A 57 8.46 -4.10 -6.27
CA ILE A 57 7.24 -3.31 -6.07
C ILE A 57 7.39 -1.91 -6.65
N GLN A 58 8.56 -1.28 -6.48
CA GLN A 58 8.86 0.03 -7.08
C GLN A 58 8.78 0.04 -8.61
N ASN A 59 9.22 -1.04 -9.26
CA ASN A 59 9.13 -1.15 -10.72
C ASN A 59 7.67 -1.30 -11.16
N LEU A 60 6.88 -2.12 -10.46
CA LEU A 60 5.45 -2.28 -10.74
C LEU A 60 4.69 -0.94 -10.57
N LEU A 61 4.97 -0.21 -9.49
CA LEU A 61 4.37 1.11 -9.23
C LEU A 61 4.67 2.11 -10.35
N LYS A 62 5.92 2.18 -10.81
CA LYS A 62 6.33 3.05 -11.92
C LYS A 62 5.63 2.67 -13.22
N ASP A 63 5.49 1.37 -13.50
CA ASP A 63 4.79 0.88 -14.68
C ASP A 63 3.30 1.24 -14.67
N VAL A 64 2.63 1.07 -13.52
CA VAL A 64 1.23 1.48 -13.32
C VAL A 64 1.08 3.00 -13.47
N LEU A 65 1.98 3.80 -12.89
CA LEU A 65 1.93 5.25 -12.99
C LEU A 65 2.10 5.74 -14.43
N LYS A 66 3.01 5.12 -15.19
CA LYS A 66 3.28 5.47 -16.59
C LYS A 66 2.12 5.05 -17.50
N ASN A 67 1.65 3.81 -17.38
CA ASN A 67 0.71 3.22 -18.32
C ASN A 67 -0.75 3.41 -17.92
N LYS A 68 -1.02 3.84 -16.67
CA LYS A 68 -2.36 3.97 -16.08
C LYS A 68 -3.19 2.68 -16.17
N LYS A 69 -2.53 1.52 -16.13
CA LYS A 69 -3.16 0.20 -16.16
C LYS A 69 -2.92 -0.55 -14.87
N THR A 70 -3.91 -1.33 -14.44
CA THR A 70 -3.78 -2.25 -13.31
C THR A 70 -2.66 -3.26 -13.58
N ARG A 71 -1.92 -3.59 -12.52
CA ARG A 71 -0.92 -4.66 -12.53
C ARG A 71 -1.18 -5.63 -11.41
N TYR A 72 -0.93 -6.90 -11.70
CA TYR A 72 -0.97 -7.98 -10.74
C TYR A 72 0.36 -8.73 -10.84
N ALA A 73 0.94 -9.06 -9.69
CA ALA A 73 2.13 -9.87 -9.59
C ALA A 73 1.94 -10.91 -8.48
N ASN A 74 2.32 -12.15 -8.74
CA ASN A 74 2.32 -13.24 -7.77
C ASN A 74 3.70 -13.38 -7.15
N GLU A 75 3.74 -13.91 -5.92
CA GLU A 75 4.98 -14.32 -5.26
C GLU A 75 6.06 -13.22 -5.19
N VAL A 76 5.62 -11.96 -5.05
CA VAL A 76 6.54 -10.83 -4.90
C VAL A 76 7.20 -10.92 -3.54
N GLU A 77 8.51 -11.11 -3.53
CA GLU A 77 9.31 -11.12 -2.31
C GLU A 77 9.53 -9.68 -1.84
N PHE A 78 9.28 -9.43 -0.56
CA PHE A 78 9.65 -8.18 0.08
C PHE A 78 10.33 -8.45 1.42
N LYS A 79 11.27 -7.56 1.75
CA LYS A 79 11.96 -7.61 3.04
C LYS A 79 11.03 -7.05 4.11
N LYS A 80 10.72 -7.85 5.12
CA LYS A 80 10.13 -7.33 6.35
C LYS A 80 11.14 -6.46 7.08
N ALA A 81 10.66 -5.44 7.78
CA ALA A 81 11.54 -4.66 8.66
C ALA A 81 12.08 -5.49 9.84
N VAL A 82 11.34 -6.54 10.23
CA VAL A 82 11.74 -7.49 11.27
C VAL A 82 11.43 -8.92 10.79
N GLY A 83 12.40 -9.82 10.89
CA GLY A 83 12.23 -11.25 10.60
C GLY A 83 12.66 -11.67 9.18
N LYS A 84 12.16 -12.85 8.75
CA LYS A 84 12.47 -13.42 7.43
C LYS A 84 11.73 -12.69 6.31
N PRO A 85 12.26 -12.70 5.06
CA PRO A 85 11.52 -12.26 3.88
C PRO A 85 10.16 -12.96 3.77
N ASN A 86 9.20 -12.28 3.15
CA ASN A 86 7.88 -12.82 2.94
C ASN A 86 7.45 -12.60 1.50
N ASN A 87 6.56 -13.46 1.02
CA ASN A 87 6.04 -13.39 -0.34
C ASN A 87 4.57 -13.00 -0.29
N ALA A 88 4.14 -12.13 -1.20
CA ALA A 88 2.74 -11.79 -1.37
C ALA A 88 2.37 -11.68 -2.85
N SER A 89 1.11 -11.99 -3.14
CA SER A 89 0.48 -11.54 -4.37
C SER A 89 0.03 -10.10 -4.20
N ILE A 90 0.36 -9.25 -5.17
CA ILE A 90 0.13 -7.81 -5.12
C ILE A 90 -0.72 -7.40 -6.32
N ASN A 91 -1.80 -6.67 -6.04
CA ASN A 91 -2.64 -6.03 -7.03
C ASN A 91 -2.52 -4.50 -6.89
N ILE A 92 -2.06 -3.83 -7.94
CA ILE A 92 -1.87 -2.38 -7.97
C ILE A 92 -2.83 -1.80 -9.00
N LYS A 93 -3.84 -1.07 -8.50
CA LYS A 93 -4.83 -0.41 -9.32
C LYS A 93 -4.58 1.11 -9.30
N PRO A 94 -4.37 1.75 -10.47
CA PRO A 94 -4.31 3.21 -10.52
C PRO A 94 -5.70 3.75 -10.21
N ILE A 95 -5.81 4.62 -9.20
CA ILE A 95 -7.05 5.33 -8.93
C ILE A 95 -7.01 6.63 -9.73
N LEU A 96 -7.75 6.64 -10.83
CA LEU A 96 -7.90 7.80 -11.68
C LEU A 96 -8.90 8.75 -11.01
N ASN A 97 -8.41 9.93 -10.61
CA ASN A 97 -9.17 11.10 -10.14
C ASN A 97 -9.46 11.16 -8.62
N TYR A 98 -8.67 11.97 -7.90
CA TYR A 98 -8.90 12.36 -6.49
C TYR A 98 -8.84 13.88 -6.26
N GLU A 99 -8.84 14.72 -7.30
CA GLU A 99 -8.77 16.20 -7.16
C GLU A 99 -9.93 16.81 -6.33
N LYS A 100 -10.91 16.01 -5.88
CA LYS A 100 -12.04 16.42 -5.03
C LYS A 100 -12.14 15.71 -3.67
N ALA A 101 -11.26 14.78 -3.32
CA ALA A 101 -11.33 14.14 -2.00
C ALA A 101 -10.54 14.97 -0.99
N LYS A 102 -11.28 15.65 -0.10
CA LYS A 102 -10.67 16.31 1.06
C LYS A 102 -10.00 15.26 1.96
N PRO A 103 -8.79 15.53 2.48
CA PRO A 103 -8.21 14.72 3.53
C PRO A 103 -9.16 14.71 4.73
N ARG A 104 -9.39 13.53 5.30
CA ARG A 104 -10.06 13.36 6.59
C ARG A 104 -9.03 13.49 7.69
#